data_AF-A0A1Y4WND1-F1
#
_entry.id   AF-A0A1Y4WND1-F1
#
_cell.length_a   1.000
_cell.length_b   1.000
_cell.length_c   1.000
_cell.angle_alpha   90.00
_cell.angle_beta   90.00
_cell.angle_gamma   90.00
#
_symmetry.space_group_name_H-M   'P 1'
#
loop_
_entity.id
_entity.type
_entity.pdbx_description
1 polymer ?
#
loop_
_entity_poly.entity_id
_entity_poly.type
_entity_poly.pdbx_seq_one_letter_code
_entity_poly.pdbx_strand_id
1 'polypeptide(L)' 'MGEKTEAQKRAQKNYIEKFARVEIRMTPERRSAVQAHAEAQGESTTGFINRAIDETMERDKAAGGAKEDGT' A
#
# COMPACT_ATOMS: atom_id res chain seq x y z
N MET A 1 19.87 -20.98 -15.77
CA MET A 1 19.50 -19.59 -15.44
C MET A 1 20.78 -18.80 -15.29
N GLY A 2 21.06 -17.85 -16.18
CA GLY A 2 22.28 -17.06 -16.10
C GLY A 2 22.28 -16.15 -14.88
N GLU A 3 23.43 -16.02 -14.21
CA GLU A 3 23.61 -15.10 -13.10
C GLU A 3 23.36 -13.65 -13.53
N LYS A 4 22.70 -12.87 -12.67
CA LYS A 4 22.49 -11.43 -12.91
C LYS A 4 23.83 -10.70 -12.89
N THR A 5 24.03 -9.79 -13.83
CA THR A 5 25.24 -8.95 -13.86
C THR A 5 25.29 -8.03 -12.64
N GLU A 6 26.47 -7.56 -12.27
CA GLU A 6 26.65 -6.59 -11.18
C GLU A 6 25.81 -5.31 -11.38
N ALA A 7 25.69 -4.86 -12.64
CA ALA A 7 24.83 -3.74 -12.99
C ALA A 7 23.35 -4.02 -12.70
N GLN A 8 22.86 -5.23 -13.01
CA GLN A 8 21.48 -5.65 -12.70
C GLN A 8 21.24 -5.75 -11.20
N LYS A 9 22.21 -6.27 -10.43
CA LYS A 9 22.13 -6.34 -8.96
C LYS A 9 22.04 -4.93 -8.34
N ARG A 10 22.86 -3.99 -8.79
CA ARG A 10 22.84 -2.59 -8.33
C ARG A 10 21.53 -1.89 -8.67
N ALA A 11 21.02 -2.06 -9.89
CA ALA A 11 19.74 -1.49 -10.32
C ALA A 11 18.57 -2.02 -9.47
N GLN A 12 18.56 -3.33 -9.21
CA GLN A 12 17.55 -3.94 -8.34
C GLN A 12 17.64 -3.41 -6.90
N LYS A 13 18.85 -3.30 -6.34
CA LYS A 13 19.05 -2.75 -4.99
C LYS A 13 18.54 -1.31 -4.89
N ASN A 14 18.96 -0.43 -5.81
CA ASN A 14 18.55 0.99 -5.82
C ASN A 14 17.02 1.15 -5.96
N TYR A 15 16.35 0.22 -6.65
CA TYR A 15 14.89 0.23 -6.75
C TYR A 15 14.24 -0.16 -5.42
N ILE A 16 14.71 -1.23 -4.78
CA ILE A 16 14.16 -1.72 -3.52
C ILE A 16 14.35 -0.70 -2.39
N GLU A 17 15.50 -0.02 -2.34
CA GLU A 17 15.80 1.00 -1.31
C GLU A 17 14.82 2.19 -1.29
N LYS A 18 14.03 2.38 -2.35
CA LYS A 18 13.00 3.44 -2.40
C LYS A 18 11.74 3.09 -1.61
N PHE A 19 11.57 1.84 -1.18
CA PHE A 19 10.32 1.36 -0.60
C PHE A 19 10.56 0.68 0.75
N ALA A 20 9.71 1.01 1.73
CA ALA A 20 9.63 0.26 2.97
C ALA A 20 8.71 -0.97 2.78
N ARG A 21 9.09 -2.12 3.35
CA ARG A 21 8.24 -3.32 3.36
C ARG A 21 7.35 -3.31 4.59
N VAL A 22 6.03 -3.38 4.38
CA VAL A 22 5.03 -3.50 5.43
C VAL A 22 4.45 -4.91 5.41
N GLU A 23 4.45 -5.58 6.57
CA GLU A 23 3.86 -6.92 6.71
C GLU A 23 2.51 -6.82 7.43
N ILE A 24 1.45 -7.27 6.77
CA ILE A 24 0.08 -7.20 7.26
C ILE A 24 -0.41 -8.63 7.54
N ARG A 25 -0.91 -8.85 8.76
CA ARG A 25 -1.57 -10.12 9.12
C ARG A 25 -3.07 -9.99 8.92
N MET A 26 -3.65 -10.92 8.18
CA MET A 26 -5.08 -11.01 7.91
C MET A 26 -5.48 -12.48 7.77
N THR A 27 -6.76 -12.79 7.99
CA THR A 27 -7.27 -14.15 7.75
C THR A 27 -7.28 -14.44 6.24
N PRO A 28 -7.26 -15.72 5.82
CA PRO A 28 -7.34 -16.10 4.40
C PRO A 28 -8.61 -15.57 3.72
N GLU A 29 -9.74 -15.55 4.44
CA GLU A 29 -11.02 -15.07 3.95
C GLU A 29 -10.96 -13.57 3.69
N ARG A 30 -10.39 -12.81 4.64
CA ARG A 30 -10.20 -11.36 4.48
C ARG A 30 -9.26 -11.04 3.33
N ARG A 31 -8.16 -11.79 3.18
CA ARG A 31 -7.25 -11.61 2.04
C ARG A 31 -7.96 -11.82 0.71
N SER A 32 -8.77 -12.88 0.61
CA SER A 32 -9.53 -13.20 -0.60
C SER A 32 -10.56 -12.12 -0.92
N ALA A 33 -11.27 -11.62 0.09
CA ALA A 33 -12.23 -10.53 -0.06
C ALA A 33 -11.57 -9.24 -0.54
N VAL A 34 -10.40 -8.88 0.02
CA VAL A 34 -9.65 -7.68 -0.40
C VAL A 34 -9.18 -7.82 -1.85
N GLN A 35 -8.68 -8.99 -2.25
CA GLN A 35 -8.25 -9.24 -3.63
C GLN A 35 -9.43 -9.14 -4.61
N ALA A 36 -10.54 -9.82 -4.33
CA ALA A 36 -11.73 -9.77 -5.18
C ALA A 36 -12.29 -8.35 -5.33
N HIS A 37 -12.25 -7.57 -4.24
CA HIS A 37 -12.65 -6.16 -4.29
C HIS A 37 -11.73 -5.34 -5.19
N ALA A 38 -10.41 -5.46 -5.03
CA ALA A 38 -9.45 -4.75 -5.87
C ALA A 38 -9.63 -5.09 -7.36
N GLU A 39 -9.78 -6.39 -7.68
CA GLU A 39 -10.04 -6.88 -9.04
C GLU A 39 -11.34 -6.30 -9.62
N ALA A 40 -12.42 -6.25 -8.84
CA ALA A 40 -13.69 -5.68 -9.26
C ALA A 40 -13.61 -4.16 -9.54
N GLN A 41 -12.66 -3.46 -8.90
CA GLN A 41 -12.36 -2.05 -9.15
C GLN A 41 -11.33 -1.83 -10.27
N GLY A 42 -10.80 -2.91 -10.87
CA GLY A 42 -9.76 -2.83 -11.90
C GLY A 42 -8.39 -2.40 -11.37
N GLU A 43 -8.13 -2.62 -10.07
CA GLU A 43 -6.90 -2.21 -9.39
C GLU A 43 -6.14 -3.42 -8.81
N SER A 44 -4.82 -3.30 -8.63
CA SER A 44 -4.05 -4.31 -7.90
C SER A 44 -4.37 -4.30 -6.40
N THR A 45 -4.27 -5.45 -5.73
CA THR A 45 -4.45 -5.55 -4.26
C THR A 45 -3.56 -4.57 -3.49
N THR A 46 -2.29 -4.42 -3.90
CA THR A 46 -1.37 -3.47 -3.27
C THR A 46 -1.80 -2.02 -3.48
N GLY A 47 -2.21 -1.67 -4.70
CA GLY A 47 -2.72 -0.34 -5.02
C GLY A 47 -3.95 0.00 -4.17
N PHE A 48 -4.91 -0.92 -4.14
CA PHE A 48 -6.12 -0.79 -3.33
C PHE A 48 -5.81 -0.55 -1.85
N ILE A 49 -4.88 -1.31 -1.27
CA ILE A 49 -4.49 -1.16 0.14
C ILE A 49 -3.89 0.22 0.40
N ASN A 50 -2.96 0.68 -0.45
CA ASN A 50 -2.35 2.01 -0.29
C ASN A 50 -3.39 3.12 -0.44
N ARG A 51 -4.24 3.05 -1.47
CA ARG A 51 -5.32 4.01 -1.68
C ARG A 51 -6.28 4.06 -0.49
N ALA A 52 -6.68 2.91 0.05
CA ALA A 52 -7.57 2.86 1.21
C ALA A 52 -6.93 3.49 2.46
N ILE A 53 -5.61 3.33 2.65
CA ILE A 53 -4.86 4.00 3.72
C ILE A 53 -4.85 5.51 3.49
N ASP A 54 -4.50 5.97 2.29
CA ASP A 54 -4.42 7.40 1.94
C ASP A 54 -5.78 8.08 2.12
N GLU A 55 -6.86 7.50 1.55
CA GLU A 55 -8.23 8.02 1.69
C GLU A 55 -8.67 8.10 3.16
N THR A 56 -8.25 7.15 3.99
CA THR A 56 -8.58 7.17 5.42
C THR A 56 -7.80 8.24 6.17
N MET A 57 -6.50 8.38 5.90
CA MET A 57 -5.68 9.44 6.49
C MET A 57 -6.18 10.85 6.09
N GLU A 58 -6.57 11.04 4.83
CA GLU A 58 -7.14 12.31 4.36
C GLU A 58 -8.48 12.62 5.03
N ARG A 59 -9.37 11.62 5.13
CA ARG A 59 -10.66 11.76 5.83
C ARG A 59 -10.46 12.13 7.30
N ASP A 60 -9.53 11.47 7.98
CA ASP A 60 -9.24 11.73 9.40
C ASP A 60 -8.64 13.12 9.61
N LYS A 61 -7.77 13.59 8.71
CA LYS A 61 -7.26 14.97 8.71
C LYS A 61 -8.38 16.00 8.53
N ALA A 62 -9.32 15.74 7.62
CA ALA A 62 -10.46 16.61 7.40
C ALA A 62 -11.40 16.64 8.62
N ALA A 63 -11.61 15.51 9.29
CA ALA A 63 -12.41 15.42 10.51
C ALA A 63 -11.72 16.04 11.74
N GLY A 64 -10.40 15.94 11.84
CA GLY A 64 -9.58 16.52 12.90
C GLY A 64 -9.49 18.04 12.83
N GLY A 65 -9.49 18.62 11.62
CA GLY A 65 -9.54 20.07 11.41
C GLY A 65 -10.86 20.75 11.80
N ALA A 66 -11.90 19.98 12.13
CA ALA A 66 -13.19 20.47 12.61
C ALA A 66 -13.32 20.49 14.15
N LYS A 67 -12.26 20.13 14.89
CA LYS A 67 -12.24 20.11 16.36
C LYS A 67 -11.25 21.10 16.99
N GLU A 68 -11.05 22.27 16.38
CA GLU A 68 -10.32 23.39 17.00
C GLU A 68 -11.05 24.72 16.74
N ASP A 69 -12.35 24.77 17.06
CA ASP A 69 -13.07 26.03 17.30
C ASP A 69 -14.27 25.72 18.19
N GLY A 70 -14.06 25.74 19.51
CA GLY A 70 -15.11 25.34 20.45
C GLY A 70 -14.73 25.36 21.93
N THR A 71 -14.57 26.59 22.46
CA THR A 71 -14.54 27.01 23.88
C THR A 71 -13.19 26.94 24.60
#